data_AF-A0A072P5K4-F1
#
_entry.id   AF-A0A072P5K4-F1
#
_cell.length_a   1.000
_cell.length_b   1.000
_cell.length_c   1.000
_cell.angle_alpha   90.00
_cell.angle_beta   90.00
_cell.angle_gamma   90.00
#
_symmetry.space_group_name_H-M   'P 1'
#
loop_
_entity.id
_entity.type
_entity.pdbx_description
1 polymer ?
#
loop_
_entity_poly.entity_id
_entity_poly.type
_entity_poly.pdbx_seq_one_letter_code
_entity_poly.pdbx_strand_id
1 'polypeptide(L)'
;GYAGRAEDKDIWLIPDFGYWSSPETKVGSMCAVQMKAALAEQVDGWPWQGKVKKILRRGATMGLELREKFLEVTRDEPWADVKALNWKDKDSMATDLKSMPEHCQYKYLAPTEGNSYSGRLKYLQSCKSVVVAHKMSWIQHHHPLMQTSGAQQDFVEVERNYEDLEQKILWLRNHD
;
A
#
# COMPACT_ATOMS: atom_id res chain seq x y z
N GLY A 1 -12.92 -17.73 1.42
CA GLY A 1 -13.16 -16.30 1.66
C GLY A 1 -12.09 -15.46 0.97
N TYR A 2 -12.21 -14.13 1.02
CA TYR A 2 -11.23 -13.23 0.39
C TYR A 2 -9.93 -13.07 1.20
N ALA A 3 -10.03 -13.30 2.51
CA ALA A 3 -8.90 -13.41 3.42
C ALA A 3 -9.25 -14.34 4.58
N GLY A 4 -8.22 -14.79 5.28
CA GLY A 4 -8.28 -15.50 6.56
C GLY A 4 -7.01 -15.20 7.36
N ARG A 5 -6.88 -15.79 8.52
CA ARG A 5 -5.66 -15.76 9.35
C ARG A 5 -4.97 -17.13 9.33
N ALA A 6 -3.77 -17.20 9.89
CA ALA A 6 -3.01 -18.46 9.92
C ALA A 6 -3.74 -19.57 10.70
N GLU A 7 -4.54 -19.19 11.70
CA GLU A 7 -5.38 -20.08 12.49
C GLU A 7 -6.64 -20.56 11.76
N ASP A 8 -7.09 -19.86 10.71
CA ASP A 8 -8.32 -20.15 9.98
C ASP A 8 -8.12 -21.27 8.95
N LYS A 9 -8.13 -22.54 9.41
CA LYS A 9 -7.83 -23.70 8.55
C LYS A 9 -8.95 -24.14 7.62
N ASP A 10 -10.18 -23.71 7.89
CA ASP A 10 -11.38 -24.13 7.15
C ASP A 10 -11.79 -23.13 6.05
N ILE A 11 -10.94 -22.15 5.75
CA ILE A 11 -11.22 -21.11 4.75
C ILE A 11 -10.33 -21.30 3.51
N TRP A 12 -10.92 -21.70 2.40
CA TRP A 12 -10.25 -21.64 1.10
C TRP A 12 -10.17 -20.19 0.60
N LEU A 13 -8.95 -19.68 0.36
CA LEU A 13 -8.73 -18.30 -0.09
C LEU A 13 -8.96 -18.17 -1.59
N ILE A 14 -9.77 -17.18 -1.99
CA ILE A 14 -10.05 -16.85 -3.39
C ILE A 14 -9.74 -15.37 -3.68
N PRO A 15 -9.55 -14.97 -4.96
CA PRO A 15 -9.49 -13.57 -5.34
C PRO A 15 -10.71 -12.78 -4.87
N ASP A 16 -10.46 -11.56 -4.42
CA ASP A 16 -11.53 -10.65 -4.02
C ASP A 16 -12.21 -10.01 -5.22
N PHE A 17 -13.38 -9.40 -4.97
CA PHE A 17 -14.13 -8.67 -5.99
C PHE A 17 -13.32 -7.55 -6.66
N GLY A 18 -12.30 -7.01 -5.97
CA GLY A 18 -11.43 -5.94 -6.47
C GLY A 18 -10.58 -6.34 -7.68
N TYR A 19 -10.41 -7.64 -7.97
CA TYR A 19 -9.78 -8.04 -9.24
C TYR A 19 -10.64 -7.65 -10.45
N TRP A 20 -11.96 -7.58 -10.29
CA TRP A 20 -12.90 -7.18 -11.33
C TRP A 20 -13.27 -5.70 -11.26
N SER A 21 -13.71 -5.20 -10.10
CA SER A 21 -13.97 -3.78 -9.88
C SER A 21 -14.18 -3.46 -8.40
N SER A 22 -13.88 -2.23 -8.00
CA SER A 22 -14.30 -1.66 -6.71
C SER A 22 -15.00 -0.32 -6.97
N PRO A 23 -16.33 -0.34 -7.24
CA PRO A 23 -17.08 0.86 -7.58
C PRO A 23 -17.07 1.91 -6.46
N GLU A 24 -17.12 1.47 -5.21
CA GLU A 24 -17.12 2.33 -4.02
C GLU A 24 -15.90 3.25 -3.96
N THR A 25 -14.74 2.74 -4.40
CA THR A 25 -13.48 3.49 -4.41
C THR A 25 -13.11 4.00 -5.81
N LYS A 26 -14.02 3.84 -6.79
CA LYS A 26 -13.83 4.19 -8.20
C LYS A 26 -12.60 3.53 -8.83
N VAL A 27 -12.23 2.33 -8.35
CA VAL A 27 -11.13 1.55 -8.91
C VAL A 27 -11.71 0.53 -9.90
N GLY A 28 -11.14 0.52 -11.11
CA GLY A 28 -11.53 -0.40 -12.18
C GLY A 28 -10.99 -1.82 -11.97
N SER A 29 -10.98 -2.61 -13.04
CA SER A 29 -10.40 -3.95 -13.02
C SER A 29 -8.91 -3.94 -12.79
N MET A 30 -8.36 -5.07 -12.32
CA MET A 30 -6.93 -5.21 -12.08
C MET A 30 -6.10 -4.91 -13.35
N CYS A 31 -6.56 -5.41 -14.50
CA CYS A 31 -5.92 -5.14 -15.79
C CYS A 31 -5.90 -3.62 -16.11
N ALA A 32 -7.02 -2.92 -15.89
CA ALA A 32 -7.08 -1.48 -16.11
C ALA A 32 -6.15 -0.71 -15.15
N VAL A 33 -6.01 -1.16 -13.91
CA VAL A 33 -5.07 -0.55 -12.95
C VAL A 33 -3.63 -0.78 -13.38
N GLN A 34 -3.26 -2.00 -13.80
CA GLN A 34 -1.92 -2.32 -14.30
C GLN A 34 -1.56 -1.50 -15.54
N MET A 35 -2.48 -1.40 -16.50
CA MET A 35 -2.29 -0.57 -17.69
C MET A 35 -2.03 0.89 -17.32
N LYS A 36 -2.83 1.46 -16.42
CA LYS A 36 -2.65 2.85 -15.98
C LYS A 36 -1.38 3.06 -15.16
N ALA A 37 -0.98 2.10 -14.34
CA ALA A 37 0.30 2.14 -13.64
C ALA A 37 1.47 2.14 -14.63
N ALA A 38 1.45 1.27 -15.64
CA ALA A 38 2.46 1.23 -16.69
C ALA A 38 2.52 2.55 -17.49
N LEU A 39 1.36 3.12 -17.85
CA LEU A 39 1.30 4.43 -18.52
C LEU A 39 1.88 5.55 -17.64
N ALA A 40 1.53 5.59 -16.35
CA ALA A 40 2.04 6.59 -15.43
C ALA A 40 3.59 6.57 -15.36
N GLU A 41 4.19 5.38 -15.38
CA GLU A 41 5.65 5.24 -15.25
C GLU A 41 6.42 5.38 -16.56
N GLN A 42 5.83 4.98 -17.69
CA GLN A 42 6.50 4.96 -18.99
C GLN A 42 6.22 6.20 -19.83
N VAL A 43 5.02 6.77 -19.72
CA VAL A 43 4.54 7.85 -20.58
C VAL A 43 4.41 9.15 -19.79
N ASP A 44 3.82 9.10 -18.59
CA ASP A 44 3.55 10.32 -17.80
C ASP A 44 4.77 10.83 -17.01
N GLY A 45 5.95 10.24 -17.24
CA GLY A 45 7.22 10.76 -16.73
C GLY A 45 7.54 10.41 -15.28
N TRP A 46 7.07 9.26 -14.77
CA TRP A 46 7.41 8.77 -13.41
C TRP A 46 8.32 7.52 -13.39
N PRO A 47 9.49 7.54 -14.08
CA PRO A 47 10.49 6.48 -13.90
C PRO A 47 11.04 6.52 -12.48
N TRP A 48 11.74 5.45 -12.06
CA TRP A 48 12.31 5.35 -10.70
C TRP A 48 13.01 6.62 -10.22
N GLN A 49 13.83 7.24 -11.07
CA GLN A 49 14.59 8.46 -10.73
C GLN A 49 13.71 9.72 -10.54
N GLY A 50 12.53 9.76 -11.15
CA GLY A 50 11.58 10.87 -11.01
C GLY A 50 10.60 10.71 -9.85
N LYS A 51 10.50 9.53 -9.24
CA LYS A 51 9.56 9.26 -8.14
C LYS A 51 9.93 10.04 -6.88
N VAL A 52 8.90 10.52 -6.17
CA VAL A 52 9.01 11.20 -4.89
C VAL A 52 9.62 10.24 -3.85
N LYS A 53 10.74 10.64 -3.24
CA LYS A 53 11.50 9.85 -2.24
C LYS A 53 10.83 9.83 -0.86
N LYS A 54 9.52 9.59 -0.82
CA LYS A 54 8.70 9.53 0.40
C LYS A 54 7.83 8.28 0.42
N ILE A 55 7.50 7.83 1.63
CA ILE A 55 6.46 6.82 1.83
C ILE A 55 5.09 7.46 1.73
N LEU A 56 4.23 6.89 0.87
CA LEU A 56 2.87 7.38 0.66
C LEU A 56 1.86 6.44 1.32
N ARG A 57 0.91 7.05 2.03
CA ARG A 57 -0.36 6.39 2.38
C ARG A 57 -1.49 7.42 2.49
N ARG A 58 -2.58 7.15 1.77
CA ARG A 58 -3.85 7.89 1.84
C ARG A 58 -4.97 6.93 2.22
N GLY A 59 -5.71 7.18 3.28
CA GLY A 59 -6.84 6.31 3.64
C GLY A 59 -7.52 6.69 4.95
N ALA A 60 -8.72 6.18 5.19
CA ALA A 60 -9.38 6.38 6.48
C ALA A 60 -8.65 5.66 7.62
N THR A 61 -8.66 6.22 8.83
CA THR A 61 -8.12 5.56 10.04
C THR A 61 -9.03 4.45 10.53
N MET A 62 -10.35 4.66 10.43
CA MET A 62 -11.39 3.73 10.89
C MET A 62 -11.33 3.41 12.40
N GLY A 63 -10.62 4.22 13.21
CA GLY A 63 -10.41 3.95 14.63
C GLY A 63 -9.55 2.71 14.91
N LEU A 64 -8.76 2.27 13.91
CA LEU A 64 -7.92 1.09 14.03
C LEU A 64 -6.55 1.49 14.55
N GLU A 65 -6.16 0.94 15.71
CA GLU A 65 -4.87 1.19 16.38
C GLU A 65 -3.70 1.11 15.41
N LEU A 66 -3.67 0.08 14.55
CA LEU A 66 -2.64 -0.09 13.53
C LEU A 66 -2.49 1.14 12.62
N ARG A 67 -3.61 1.70 12.13
CA ARG A 67 -3.59 2.85 11.21
C ARG A 67 -3.29 4.15 11.94
N GLU A 68 -3.73 4.27 13.18
CA GLU A 68 -3.42 5.42 14.03
C GLU A 68 -1.94 5.43 14.39
N LYS A 69 -1.37 4.28 14.76
CA LYS A 69 0.06 4.15 15.02
C LYS A 69 0.89 4.48 13.78
N PHE A 70 0.48 4.03 12.60
CA PHE A 70 1.15 4.41 11.36
C PHE A 70 1.18 5.93 11.13
N LEU A 71 0.08 6.63 11.45
CA LEU A 71 0.03 8.10 11.36
C LEU A 71 0.86 8.79 12.43
N GLU A 72 0.98 8.19 13.62
CA GLU A 72 1.80 8.71 14.71
C GLU A 72 3.29 8.64 14.34
N VAL A 73 3.78 7.47 13.91
CA VAL A 73 5.21 7.27 13.59
C VAL A 73 5.66 7.99 12.31
N THR A 74 4.73 8.44 11.48
CA THR A 74 5.02 9.19 10.26
C THR A 74 4.71 10.67 10.37
N ARG A 75 4.29 11.14 11.55
CA ARG A 75 3.92 12.53 11.78
C ARG A 75 5.16 13.41 11.70
N ASP A 76 5.08 14.46 10.89
CA ASP A 76 6.13 15.47 10.70
C ASP A 76 7.49 14.92 10.19
N GLU A 77 7.51 13.65 9.75
CA GLU A 77 8.70 12.99 9.23
C GLU A 77 8.98 13.42 7.78
N PRO A 78 10.20 13.88 7.45
CA PRO A 78 10.51 14.40 6.11
C PRO A 78 10.48 13.31 5.03
N TRP A 79 10.63 12.05 5.41
CA TRP A 79 10.52 10.88 4.53
C TRP A 79 9.08 10.38 4.36
N ALA A 80 8.11 10.97 5.04
CA ALA A 80 6.71 10.58 4.96
C ALA A 80 5.85 11.60 4.21
N ASP A 81 4.95 11.08 3.41
CA ASP A 81 3.75 11.77 2.95
C ASP A 81 2.55 10.90 3.27
N VAL A 82 2.11 10.96 4.52
CA VAL A 82 1.03 10.12 5.05
C VAL A 82 -0.07 11.01 5.58
N LYS A 83 -1.32 10.76 5.14
CA LYS A 83 -2.49 11.51 5.60
C LYS A 83 -3.68 10.60 5.83
N ALA A 84 -4.46 10.93 6.86
CA ALA A 84 -5.78 10.38 7.06
C ALA A 84 -6.74 11.00 6.03
N LEU A 85 -7.48 10.16 5.31
CA LEU A 85 -8.57 10.62 4.47
C LEU A 85 -9.86 10.61 5.27
N ASN A 86 -10.57 11.74 5.25
CA ASN A 86 -11.91 11.84 5.79
C ASN A 86 -12.92 11.88 4.64
N TRP A 87 -13.66 10.78 4.44
CA TRP A 87 -14.67 10.67 3.38
C TRP A 87 -15.84 11.66 3.50
N LYS A 88 -16.05 12.22 4.70
CA LYS A 88 -17.11 13.22 4.94
C LYS A 88 -16.63 14.64 4.66
N ASP A 89 -15.32 14.84 4.53
CA ASP A 89 -14.69 16.14 4.29
C ASP A 89 -14.36 16.28 2.80
N LYS A 90 -15.06 17.20 2.13
CA LYS A 90 -14.88 17.44 0.69
C LYS A 90 -13.50 17.99 0.37
N ASP A 91 -12.89 18.77 1.26
CA ASP A 91 -11.59 19.39 1.01
C ASP A 91 -10.48 18.34 1.11
N SER A 92 -10.54 17.46 2.11
CA SER A 92 -9.65 16.29 2.22
C SER A 92 -9.79 15.38 1.00
N MET A 93 -11.01 15.14 0.52
CA MET A 93 -11.22 14.33 -0.68
C MET A 93 -10.73 15.00 -1.97
N ALA A 94 -10.79 16.33 -2.08
CA ALA A 94 -10.35 17.04 -3.27
C ALA A 94 -8.82 17.18 -3.35
N THR A 95 -8.15 17.28 -2.21
CA THR A 95 -6.71 17.60 -2.14
C THR A 95 -5.83 16.39 -1.86
N ASP A 96 -6.26 15.49 -0.98
CA ASP A 96 -5.42 14.41 -0.48
C ASP A 96 -5.73 13.06 -1.12
N LEU A 97 -6.90 12.89 -1.73
CA LEU A 97 -7.25 11.64 -2.40
C LEU A 97 -6.29 11.42 -3.58
N LYS A 98 -5.68 10.23 -3.61
CA LYS A 98 -4.84 9.78 -4.72
C LYS A 98 -5.50 8.59 -5.40
N SER A 99 -5.62 8.67 -6.72
CA SER A 99 -5.96 7.53 -7.57
C SER A 99 -4.85 6.47 -7.54
N MET A 100 -5.14 5.23 -7.95
CA MET A 100 -4.12 4.17 -7.99
C MET A 100 -2.90 4.53 -8.84
N PRO A 101 -3.03 5.12 -10.04
CA PRO A 101 -1.87 5.53 -10.85
C PRO A 101 -1.05 6.64 -10.19
N GLU A 102 -1.68 7.57 -9.47
CA GLU A 102 -0.93 8.62 -8.75
C GLU A 102 -0.08 8.06 -7.60
N HIS A 103 -0.42 6.89 -7.05
CA HIS A 103 0.46 6.25 -6.06
C HIS A 103 1.81 5.88 -6.71
N CYS A 104 1.83 5.52 -7.99
CA CYS A 104 3.08 5.18 -8.68
C CYS A 104 4.05 6.37 -8.79
N GLN A 105 3.67 7.59 -8.42
CA GLN A 105 4.58 8.75 -8.38
C GLN A 105 5.56 8.69 -7.19
N TYR A 106 5.37 7.77 -6.23
CA TYR A 106 6.14 7.68 -4.99
C TYR A 106 7.03 6.44 -4.98
N LYS A 107 8.22 6.55 -4.37
CA LYS A 107 9.15 5.41 -4.28
C LYS A 107 8.68 4.34 -3.31
N TYR A 108 8.04 4.71 -2.20
CA TYR A 108 7.66 3.79 -1.15
C TYR A 108 6.14 3.82 -0.92
N LEU A 109 5.49 2.66 -0.93
CA LEU A 109 4.04 2.53 -0.82
C LEU A 109 3.67 1.66 0.37
N ALA A 110 2.86 2.20 1.28
CA ALA A 110 2.47 1.49 2.51
C ALA A 110 1.02 0.99 2.46
N PRO A 111 0.79 -0.30 2.17
CA PRO A 111 -0.48 -0.95 2.45
C PRO A 111 -0.65 -1.12 3.96
N THR A 112 -1.82 -0.74 4.48
CA THR A 112 -2.18 -0.91 5.90
C THR A 112 -3.45 -1.73 5.99
N GLU A 113 -3.45 -2.80 6.79
CA GLU A 113 -4.65 -3.59 7.06
C GLU A 113 -5.80 -2.73 7.60
N GLY A 114 -7.02 -3.21 7.41
CA GLY A 114 -8.25 -2.57 7.89
C GLY A 114 -8.94 -3.47 8.90
N ASN A 115 -10.27 -3.55 8.80
CA ASN A 115 -11.04 -4.59 9.48
C ASN A 115 -10.57 -6.00 9.09
N SER A 116 -10.05 -6.13 7.87
CA SER A 116 -9.40 -7.34 7.37
C SER A 116 -8.11 -6.97 6.61
N TYR A 117 -7.88 -7.60 5.46
CA TYR A 117 -6.75 -7.34 4.57
C TYR A 117 -6.79 -5.93 3.96
N SER A 118 -5.66 -5.48 3.44
CA SER A 118 -5.60 -4.25 2.62
C SER A 118 -5.97 -4.55 1.17
N GLY A 119 -7.18 -4.20 0.75
CA GLY A 119 -7.61 -4.38 -0.65
C GLY A 119 -6.76 -3.62 -1.69
N ARG A 120 -5.88 -2.70 -1.25
CA ARG A 120 -4.98 -1.93 -2.10
C ARG A 120 -3.65 -2.61 -2.41
N LEU A 121 -3.21 -3.59 -1.61
CA LEU A 121 -1.88 -4.20 -1.75
C LEU A 121 -1.58 -4.61 -3.19
N LYS A 122 -2.48 -5.40 -3.79
CA LYS A 122 -2.40 -5.86 -5.19
C LYS A 122 -2.24 -4.72 -6.23
N TYR A 123 -2.86 -3.57 -5.99
CA TYR A 123 -2.74 -2.42 -6.89
C TYR A 123 -1.40 -1.71 -6.72
N LEU A 124 -0.94 -1.56 -5.48
CA LEU A 124 0.35 -0.90 -5.18
C LEU A 124 1.53 -1.72 -5.74
N GLN A 125 1.43 -3.04 -5.72
CA GLN A 125 2.39 -3.95 -6.36
C GLN A 125 2.48 -3.80 -7.88
N SER A 126 1.52 -3.11 -8.53
CA SER A 126 1.58 -2.83 -9.97
C SER A 126 2.44 -1.62 -10.32
N CYS A 127 2.80 -0.80 -9.33
CA CYS A 127 3.78 0.25 -9.51
C CYS A 127 5.19 -0.34 -9.35
N LYS A 128 6.18 0.10 -10.13
CA LYS A 128 7.61 -0.14 -9.91
C LYS A 128 8.14 0.68 -8.73
N SER A 129 7.45 0.56 -7.61
CA SER A 129 7.70 1.23 -6.33
C SER A 129 7.93 0.15 -5.28
N VAL A 130 8.66 0.46 -4.22
CA VAL A 130 8.91 -0.48 -3.13
C VAL A 130 7.68 -0.50 -2.22
N VAL A 131 7.07 -1.67 -2.10
CA VAL A 131 6.00 -1.90 -1.12
C VAL A 131 6.63 -2.08 0.26
N VAL A 132 6.20 -1.28 1.23
CA VAL A 132 6.65 -1.35 2.63
C VAL A 132 5.45 -1.72 3.49
N ALA A 133 5.37 -2.98 3.91
CA ALA A 133 4.21 -3.52 4.60
C ALA A 133 4.58 -4.00 6.01
N HIS A 134 3.78 -3.63 7.00
CA HIS A 134 3.81 -4.28 8.31
C HIS A 134 3.61 -5.80 8.22
N LYS A 135 4.09 -6.54 9.22
CA LYS A 135 3.70 -7.95 9.46
C LYS A 135 2.19 -8.09 9.45
N MET A 136 1.68 -8.71 8.38
CA MET A 136 0.26 -8.86 8.11
C MET A 136 -0.33 -10.01 8.94
N SER A 137 -1.52 -9.81 9.52
CA SER A 137 -2.27 -10.89 10.17
C SER A 137 -3.27 -11.54 9.22
N TRP A 138 -3.72 -10.80 8.21
CA TRP A 138 -4.65 -11.26 7.22
C TRP A 138 -3.90 -11.76 5.97
N ILE A 139 -4.28 -12.95 5.54
CA ILE A 139 -3.68 -13.67 4.42
C ILE A 139 -4.67 -13.64 3.27
N GLN A 140 -4.24 -13.12 2.12
CA GLN A 140 -4.95 -13.27 0.84
C GLN A 140 -4.32 -14.38 0.00
N HIS A 141 -5.05 -14.88 -1.01
CA HIS A 141 -4.61 -15.98 -1.88
C HIS A 141 -3.23 -15.78 -2.55
N HIS A 142 -2.75 -14.55 -2.72
CA HIS A 142 -1.44 -14.24 -3.33
C HIS A 142 -0.32 -13.97 -2.31
N HIS A 143 -0.63 -13.79 -1.02
CA HIS A 143 0.39 -13.54 0.00
C HIS A 143 1.47 -14.63 0.12
N PRO A 144 1.19 -15.94 -0.11
CA PRO A 144 2.24 -16.96 -0.08
C PRO A 144 3.36 -16.78 -1.12
N LEU A 145 3.15 -15.92 -2.14
CA LEU A 145 4.18 -15.60 -3.14
C LEU A 145 5.08 -14.43 -2.70
N MET A 146 4.70 -13.71 -1.65
CA MET A 146 5.46 -12.57 -1.14
C MET A 146 6.63 -13.04 -0.29
N GLN A 147 7.81 -12.47 -0.55
CA GLN A 147 9.06 -12.84 0.10
C GLN A 147 9.70 -11.62 0.76
N THR A 148 10.04 -11.78 2.03
CA THR A 148 10.61 -10.71 2.88
C THR A 148 12.13 -10.64 2.82
N SER A 149 12.79 -11.64 2.23
CA SER A 149 14.25 -11.75 2.20
C SER A 149 14.73 -12.64 1.06
N GLY A 150 16.04 -12.62 0.81
CA GLY A 150 16.69 -13.43 -0.23
C GLY A 150 16.61 -12.80 -1.63
N ALA A 151 17.07 -13.55 -2.63
CA ALA A 151 17.18 -13.06 -4.01
C ALA A 151 15.82 -12.78 -4.69
N GLN A 152 14.73 -13.28 -4.12
CA GLN A 152 13.36 -13.13 -4.63
C GLN A 152 12.52 -12.16 -3.77
N GLN A 153 13.16 -11.41 -2.86
CA GLN A 153 12.46 -10.42 -2.05
C GLN A 153 11.67 -9.44 -2.94
N ASP A 154 10.37 -9.31 -2.69
CA ASP A 154 9.44 -8.49 -3.49
C ASP A 154 8.72 -7.40 -2.69
N PHE A 155 8.95 -7.35 -1.37
CA PHE A 155 8.55 -6.24 -0.52
C PHE A 155 9.46 -6.09 0.70
N VAL A 156 9.35 -4.94 1.36
CA VAL A 156 10.02 -4.68 2.64
C VAL A 156 9.00 -4.87 3.76
N GLU A 157 9.21 -5.90 4.58
CA GLU A 157 8.42 -6.09 5.79
C GLU A 157 8.90 -5.15 6.90
N VAL A 158 7.98 -4.59 7.69
CA VAL A 158 8.25 -3.84 8.94
C VAL A 158 7.48 -4.49 10.10
N GLU A 159 7.85 -4.21 11.34
CA GLU A 159 7.13 -4.68 12.51
C GLU A 159 5.68 -4.21 12.50
N ARG A 160 4.79 -4.98 13.14
CA ARG A 160 3.35 -4.70 13.14
C ARG A 160 3.01 -3.35 13.78
N ASN A 161 3.79 -2.93 14.77
CA ASN A 161 3.67 -1.65 15.47
C ASN A 161 4.49 -0.52 14.80
N TYR A 162 5.17 -0.78 13.69
CA TYR A 162 6.01 0.15 12.94
C TYR A 162 7.26 0.68 13.66
N GLU A 163 7.74 0.00 14.70
CA GLU A 163 8.93 0.46 15.46
C GLU A 163 10.22 0.55 14.63
N ASP A 164 10.35 -0.28 13.59
CA ASP A 164 11.51 -0.35 12.70
C ASP A 164 11.28 0.34 11.34
N LEU A 165 10.14 1.04 11.17
CA LEU A 165 9.74 1.67 9.91
C LEU A 165 10.74 2.75 9.48
N GLU A 166 11.08 3.67 10.39
CA GLU A 166 11.99 4.78 10.10
C GLU A 166 13.35 4.25 9.64
N GLN A 167 13.94 3.33 10.41
CA GLN A 167 15.23 2.72 10.09
C GLN A 167 15.22 2.12 8.68
N LYS A 168 14.17 1.36 8.31
CA LYS A 168 14.06 0.72 7.01
C LYS A 168 13.88 1.73 5.87
N ILE A 169 13.10 2.79 6.07
CA ILE A 169 12.95 3.85 5.07
C ILE A 169 14.25 4.63 4.86
N LEU A 170 14.95 4.99 5.94
CA LEU A 170 16.24 5.66 5.84
C LEU A 170 17.29 4.79 5.15
N TRP A 171 17.30 3.49 5.44
CA TRP A 171 18.16 2.54 4.73
C TRP A 171 17.87 2.51 3.23
N LEU A 172 16.60 2.40 2.82
CA LEU A 172 16.19 2.40 1.42
C LEU A 172 16.57 3.70 0.69
N ARG A 173 16.49 4.85 1.39
CA ARG A 173 16.87 6.14 0.80
C ARG A 173 18.38 6.29 0.59
N ASN A 174 19.18 5.63 1.43
CA ASN A 174 20.63 5.66 1.37
C ASN A 174 21.22 4.63 0.39
N HIS A 175 20.40 3.68 -0.11
CA HIS A 175 20.78 2.63 -1.05
C HIS A 175 19.91 2.65 -2.32
N ASP A 176 19.53 3.84 -2.77
CA ASP A 176 18.61 4.13 -3.88
C ASP A 176 19.21 3.99 -5.29
#